data_AF-A0AB39BUL2-F1
#
_entry.id   AF-A0AB39BUL2-F1
#
_cell.length_a   1.000
_cell.length_b   1.000
_cell.length_c   1.000
_cell.angle_alpha   90.00
_cell.angle_beta   90.00
_cell.angle_gamma   90.00
#
_symmetry.space_group_name_H-M   'P 1'
#
loop_
_entity.id
_entity.type
_entity.pdbx_description
1 polymer ?
#
loop_
_entity_poly.entity_id
_entity_poly.type
_entity_poly.pdbx_seq_one_letter_code
_entity_poly.pdbx_strand_id
1 'polypeptide(L)' 'MTHYQLKCDQRYADVFDRIVVILHDYRKENFRSPTIAQIASMIGDTEEMVLESLEFGKYFSNHSPLLH' A
#
# COMPACT_ATOMS: atom_id res chain seq x y z
N MET A 1 -17.73 4.62 17.25
CA MET A 1 -16.54 5.18 16.57
C MET A 1 -15.62 4.09 15.99
N THR A 2 -16.12 2.90 15.67
CA THR A 2 -15.29 1.77 15.22
C THR A 2 -15.27 1.60 13.69
N HIS A 3 -16.35 1.98 13.00
CA HIS A 3 -16.48 1.79 11.55
C HIS A 3 -15.61 2.74 10.70
N TYR A 4 -15.26 3.93 11.19
CA TYR A 4 -14.42 4.88 10.46
C TYR A 4 -12.95 4.46 10.48
N GLN A 5 -12.47 3.99 11.63
CA GLN A 5 -11.11 3.49 11.79
C GLN A 5 -10.86 2.27 10.88
N LEU A 6 -11.77 1.29 10.94
CA LEU A 6 -11.71 0.08 10.09
C LEU A 6 -11.74 0.37 8.58
N LYS A 7 -12.44 1.43 8.15
CA LYS A 7 -12.45 1.84 6.73
C LYS A 7 -11.13 2.47 6.29
N CYS A 8 -10.49 3.27 7.16
CA CYS A 8 -9.16 3.82 6.88
C CYS A 8 -8.13 2.69 6.82
N ASP A 9 -8.20 1.77 7.77
CA ASP A 9 -7.33 0.60 7.87
C ASP A 9 -7.36 -0.29 6.62
N GLN A 10 -8.57 -0.57 6.11
CA GLN A 10 -8.73 -1.33 4.86
C GLN A 10 -8.15 -0.58 3.66
N ARG A 11 -8.34 0.75 3.59
CA ARG A 11 -7.78 1.55 2.49
C ARG A 11 -6.25 1.53 2.51
N TYR A 12 -5.63 1.58 3.68
CA TYR A 12 -4.19 1.47 3.82
C TYR A 12 -3.66 0.11 3.32
N ALA A 13 -4.38 -0.98 3.62
CA ALA A 13 -4.04 -2.31 3.10
C ALA A 13 -4.14 -2.36 1.56
N ASP A 14 -5.24 -1.85 0.99
CA ASP A 14 -5.46 -1.87 -0.46
C ASP A 14 -4.40 -1.05 -1.21
N VAL A 15 -4.02 0.12 -0.68
CA VAL A 15 -2.95 0.95 -1.24
C VAL A 15 -1.60 0.26 -1.07
N PHE A 16 -1.34 -0.35 0.08
CA PHE A 16 -0.12 -1.11 0.32
C PHE A 16 0.10 -2.22 -0.71
N ASP A 17 -0.93 -3.02 -1.00
CA ASP A 17 -0.85 -4.10 -1.99
C ASP A 17 -0.51 -3.55 -3.39
N ARG A 18 -1.08 -2.41 -3.79
CA ARG A 18 -0.72 -1.74 -5.05
C ARG A 18 0.72 -1.26 -5.07
N ILE A 19 1.22 -0.70 -3.97
CA ILE A 19 2.62 -0.28 -3.85
C ILE A 19 3.55 -1.49 -4.04
N VAL A 20 3.23 -2.64 -3.44
CA VAL A 20 4.02 -3.87 -3.57
C VAL A 20 4.10 -4.34 -5.02
N VAL A 21 2.98 -4.32 -5.75
CA VAL A 21 2.95 -4.67 -7.18
C VAL A 21 3.85 -3.74 -7.99
N ILE A 22 3.74 -2.43 -7.80
CA ILE A 22 4.58 -1.44 -8.50
C ILE A 22 6.06 -1.70 -8.23
N LEU A 23 6.46 -1.89 -6.97
CA LEU A 23 7.86 -2.15 -6.62
C LEU A 23 8.38 -3.47 -7.21
N HIS A 24 7.52 -4.48 -7.28
CA HIS A 24 7.86 -5.76 -7.90
C HIS A 24 8.14 -5.60 -9.41
N ASP A 25 7.32 -4.83 -10.11
CA ASP A 25 7.49 -4.59 -11.55
C ASP A 25 8.77 -3.78 -11.84
N TYR A 26 9.05 -2.75 -11.05
CA TYR A 26 10.31 -2.00 -11.14
C TYR A 26 11.55 -2.87 -10.90
N ARG A 27 11.46 -3.78 -9.93
CA ARG A 27 12.52 -4.75 -9.66
C ARG A 27 12.73 -5.70 -10.85
N LYS A 28 11.65 -6.19 -11.47
CA LYS A 28 11.70 -7.09 -12.62
C LYS A 28 12.35 -6.44 -13.84
N GLU A 29 12.11 -5.14 -14.04
CA GLU A 29 12.68 -4.36 -15.15
C GLU A 29 14.11 -3.85 -14.87
N ASN A 30 14.70 -4.18 -13.71
CA ASN A 30 15.99 -3.66 -13.22
C ASN A 30 16.01 -2.11 -13.17
N PHE A 31 14.87 -1.49 -12.96
CA PHE A 31 14.76 -0.06 -12.81
C PHE A 31 15.04 0.37 -11.37
N ARG A 32 15.50 1.63 -11.24
CA ARG A 32 15.64 2.26 -9.93
C ARG A 32 14.26 2.39 -9.29
N SER A 33 14.14 2.04 -8.01
CA SER A 33 12.87 2.15 -7.29
C SER A 33 12.25 3.55 -7.43
N PRO A 34 10.93 3.64 -7.63
CA PRO A 34 10.23 4.90 -7.73
C PRO A 34 10.26 5.66 -6.41
N THR A 35 10.20 6.99 -6.49
CA THR A 35 10.05 7.85 -5.31
C THR A 35 8.61 7.80 -4.78
N ILE A 36 8.39 8.23 -3.53
CA ILE A 36 7.05 8.32 -2.94
C ILE A 36 6.10 9.16 -3.81
N ALA A 37 6.55 10.31 -4.29
CA ALA A 37 5.79 11.17 -5.21
C ALA A 37 5.39 10.46 -6.52
N GLN A 38 6.30 9.65 -7.08
CA GLN A 38 6.01 8.86 -8.28
C GLN A 38 4.99 7.76 -7.99
N ILE A 39 5.12 7.06 -6.87
CA ILE A 39 4.15 6.04 -6.44
C ILE A 39 2.77 6.66 -6.22
N ALA A 40 2.69 7.80 -5.53
CA ALA A 40 1.45 8.53 -5.29
C ALA A 40 0.76 8.91 -6.62
N SER A 41 1.54 9.44 -7.56
CA SER A 41 1.07 9.77 -8.92
C SER A 41 0.56 8.54 -9.69
N MET A 42 1.26 7.39 -9.60
CA MET A 42 0.86 6.14 -10.28
C MET A 42 -0.42 5.54 -9.69
N ILE A 43 -0.60 5.61 -8.38
CA ILE A 43 -1.77 5.05 -7.68
C ILE A 43 -2.98 5.99 -7.77
N GLY A 44 -2.75 7.29 -7.95
CA GLY A 44 -3.79 8.32 -7.94
C GLY A 44 -4.19 8.75 -6.51
N ASP A 45 -3.25 8.71 -5.58
CA ASP A 45 -3.43 9.09 -4.17
C ASP A 45 -2.37 10.14 -3.75
N THR A 46 -2.42 10.60 -2.50
CA THR A 46 -1.43 11.55 -1.97
C THR A 46 -0.17 10.85 -1.47
N GLU A 47 0.92 11.60 -1.31
CA GLU A 47 2.16 11.08 -0.72
C GLU A 47 1.94 10.61 0.73
N GLU A 48 1.11 11.33 1.49
CA GLU A 48 0.73 10.95 2.86
C GLU A 48 0.03 9.60 2.87
N MET A 49 -0.92 9.36 1.96
CA MET A 49 -1.61 8.06 1.86
C MET A 49 -0.63 6.93 1.57
N VAL A 50 0.36 7.16 0.71
CA VAL A 50 1.42 6.17 0.42
C VAL A 50 2.27 5.89 1.68
N LEU A 51 2.68 6.92 2.40
CA LEU A 51 3.47 6.78 3.63
C LEU A 51 2.69 6.06 4.73
N GLU A 52 1.45 6.47 4.99
CA GLU A 52 0.57 5.83 5.97
C GLU A 52 0.30 4.37 5.60
N SER A 53 0.13 4.06 4.31
CA SER A 53 -0.07 2.68 3.84
C SER A 53 1.18 1.81 4.02
N LEU A 54 2.37 2.38 3.84
CA LEU A 54 3.63 1.67 4.11
C LEU A 54 3.85 1.39 5.60
N GLU A 55 3.35 2.27 6.47
CA GLU A 55 3.44 2.15 7.93
C GLU A 55 2.37 1.21 8.49
N PHE A 56 1.11 1.39 8.10
CA PHE A 56 -0.05 0.72 8.71
C PHE A 56 -0.65 -0.42 7.87
N GLY A 57 -0.48 -0.41 6.54
CA GLY A 57 -1.12 -1.39 5.66
C GLY A 57 -0.68 -2.84 5.89
N LYS A 58 0.57 -3.06 6.31
CA LYS A 58 1.14 -4.40 6.57
C LYS A 58 0.43 -5.17 7.68
N TYR A 59 -0.12 -4.47 8.68
CA TYR A 59 -0.77 -5.10 9.81
C TYR A 59 -2.10 -5.75 9.43
N PHE A 60 -2.74 -5.25 8.38
CA PHE A 60 -4.00 -5.80 7.87
C PHE A 60 -3.77 -6.88 6.79
N SER A 61 -2.68 -6.82 6.03
CA SER A 61 -2.31 -7.87 5.07
C SER A 61 -2.05 -9.24 5.74
N ASN A 62 -1.55 -9.25 6.99
CA ASN A 62 -1.30 -10.47 7.76
C ASN A 62 -2.55 -11.05 8.45
N HIS A 63 -3.70 -10.39 8.36
CA HIS A 63 -4.97 -10.85 8.92
C HIS A 63 -5.89 -11.50 7.88
N SER A 64 -5.35 -12.14 6.83
CA SER A 64 -6.11 -13.14 6.07
C SER A 64 -6.15 -14.46 6.86
N PRO A 65 -7.27 -14.84 7.52
CA PRO A 65 -7.35 -16.04 8.33
C PRO A 65 -7.71 -17.28 7.49
N LEU A 66 -7.58 -17.23 6.16
CA LEU A 66 -8.21 -18.21 5.25
C LEU A 66 -7.23 -18.89 4.27
N LEU A 67 -5.97 -19.08 4.65
CA LEU A 67 -5.11 -20.05 3.98
C LEU A 67 -4.33 -20.86 5.02
N HIS A 68 -4.98 -21.90 5.54
CA HIS A 68 -4.39 -23.07 6.20
C HIS A 68 -5.11 -24.32 5.66
#